data_AF-A0A920H7J5-F1
#
_entry.id   AF-A0A920H7J5-F1
#
_cell.length_a   1.000
_cell.length_b   1.000
_cell.length_c   1.000
_cell.angle_alpha   90.00
_cell.angle_beta   90.00
_cell.angle_gamma   90.00
#
_symmetry.space_group_name_H-M   'P 1'
#
loop_
_entity.id
_entity.type
_entity.pdbx_description
1 polymer ?
#
loop_
_entity_poly.entity_id
_entity_poly.type
_entity_poly.pdbx_seq_one_letter_code
_entity_poly.pdbx_strand_id
1 'polypeptide(L)'
;MEPEYRDILRALGASRLTIFWKIALPKTLPEFFGALKVAVTLAFIGTNLMEIVSPHGRGLGALFDSGKTNSDYPLMFAVLIALAILGIALYYVVVLLERIFASWAERQAE
;
A
#
# COMPACT_ATOMS: atom_id res chain seq x y z
N MET A 1 -17.11 7.30 14.21
CA MET A 1 -17.56 6.92 15.57
C MET A 1 -18.65 7.89 15.94
N GLU A 2 -19.88 7.43 16.08
CA GLU A 2 -20.96 8.31 16.54
C GLU A 2 -20.61 8.84 17.94
N PRO A 3 -20.94 10.11 18.24
CA PRO A 3 -20.60 10.74 19.51
C PRO A 3 -21.15 9.98 20.72
N GLU A 4 -22.31 9.33 20.59
CA GLU A 4 -22.92 8.49 21.64
C GLU A 4 -22.00 7.35 22.13
N TYR A 5 -21.34 6.63 21.24
CA TYR A 5 -20.41 5.57 21.63
C TYR A 5 -19.23 6.09 22.46
N ARG A 6 -18.77 7.31 22.16
CA ARG A 6 -17.65 7.93 22.86
C ARG A 6 -18.03 8.36 24.27
N ASP A 7 -19.26 8.85 24.44
CA ASP A 7 -19.78 9.31 25.72
C ASP A 7 -20.08 8.12 26.65
N ILE A 8 -20.58 7.00 26.11
CA ILE A 8 -20.74 5.74 26.86
C ILE A 8 -19.38 5.20 27.34
N LEU A 9 -18.37 5.17 26.48
CA LEU A 9 -17.03 4.69 26.83
C LEU A 9 -16.33 5.58 27.87
N ARG A 10 -16.59 6.89 27.85
CA ARG A 10 -16.12 7.82 28.88
C ARG A 10 -16.84 7.64 30.21
N ALA A 11 -18.15 7.38 30.18
CA ALA A 11 -18.91 7.07 31.40
C ALA A 11 -18.41 5.78 32.08
N LEU A 12 -17.89 4.83 31.31
CA LEU A 12 -17.21 3.62 31.81
C LEU A 12 -15.78 3.86 32.35
N GLY A 13 -15.27 5.09 32.36
CA GLY A 13 -13.94 5.43 32.88
C GLY A 13 -12.78 5.11 31.92
N ALA A 14 -13.04 4.83 30.64
CA ALA A 14 -11.97 4.54 29.69
C ALA A 14 -11.14 5.80 29.36
N SER A 15 -9.82 5.70 29.51
CA SER A 15 -8.90 6.77 29.11
C SER A 15 -8.90 6.96 27.58
N ARG A 16 -8.59 8.17 27.08
CA ARG A 16 -8.54 8.45 25.63
C ARG A 16 -7.59 7.52 24.87
N LEU A 17 -6.46 7.16 25.51
CA LEU A 17 -5.49 6.22 24.96
C LEU A 17 -6.04 4.80 24.89
N THR A 18 -6.80 4.37 25.91
CA THR A 18 -7.47 3.06 25.91
C THR A 18 -8.49 2.96 24.78
N ILE A 19 -9.31 4.00 24.59
CA ILE A 19 -10.29 4.06 23.50
C ILE A 19 -9.60 4.03 22.13
N PHE A 20 -8.51 4.77 21.97
CA PHE A 20 -7.76 4.80 20.71
C PHE A 20 -7.19 3.42 20.35
N TRP A 21 -6.40 2.82 21.25
CA TRP A 21 -5.70 1.57 20.96
C TRP A 21 -6.60 0.34 20.89
N LYS A 22 -7.64 0.25 21.72
CA LYS A 22 -8.52 -0.93 21.77
C LYS A 22 -9.73 -0.86 20.85
N ILE A 23 -10.14 0.33 20.41
CA ILE A 23 -11.44 0.52 19.74
C ILE A 23 -11.27 1.26 18.42
N ALA A 24 -10.65 2.44 18.43
CA ALA A 24 -10.52 3.23 17.21
C ALA A 24 -9.57 2.59 16.20
N LEU A 25 -8.34 2.26 16.62
CA LEU A 25 -7.31 1.70 15.75
C LEU A 25 -7.73 0.35 15.13
N PRO A 26 -8.24 -0.65 15.89
CA PRO A 26 -8.65 -1.94 15.32
C PRO A 26 -9.83 -1.83 14.37
N LYS A 27 -10.70 -0.83 14.56
CA LYS A 27 -11.86 -0.58 13.70
C LYS A 27 -11.46 0.06 12.37
N THR A 28 -10.46 0.95 12.36
CA THR A 28 -10.03 1.66 11.15
C THR A 28 -8.95 0.92 10.36
N LEU A 29 -8.33 -0.11 10.94
CA LEU A 29 -7.27 -0.89 10.31
C LEU A 29 -7.64 -1.47 8.92
N PRO A 30 -8.84 -2.05 8.71
CA PRO A 30 -9.24 -2.55 7.39
C PRO A 30 -9.34 -1.44 6.33
N GLU A 31 -9.97 -0.31 6.68
CA GLU A 31 -10.08 0.85 5.79
C GLU A 31 -8.70 1.45 5.47
N PHE A 32 -7.81 1.49 6.47
CA PHE A 32 -6.43 1.94 6.30
C PHE A 32 -5.66 1.06 5.30
N PHE A 33 -5.76 -0.27 5.40
CA PHE A 33 -5.13 -1.17 4.43
C PHE A 33 -5.74 -1.06 3.03
N GLY A 34 -7.05 -0.84 2.92
CA GLY A 34 -7.70 -0.52 1.66
C GLY A 34 -7.09 0.71 0.98
N ALA A 35 -6.91 1.80 1.73
CA ALA A 35 -6.23 3.00 1.24
C ALA A 35 -4.74 2.75 0.93
N LEU A 36 -4.05 1.95 1.75
CA LEU A 36 -2.64 1.63 1.58
C LEU A 36 -2.37 0.87 0.27
N LYS A 37 -3.24 -0.07 -0.12
CA LYS A 37 -3.13 -0.79 -1.41
C LYS A 37 -3.11 0.19 -2.59
N VAL A 38 -3.99 1.18 -2.58
CA VAL A 38 -4.08 2.20 -3.64
C VAL A 38 -2.87 3.15 -3.58
N ALA A 39 -2.46 3.57 -2.39
CA ALA A 39 -1.31 4.46 -2.23
C ALA A 39 -0.01 3.80 -2.72
N VAL A 40 0.17 2.51 -2.45
CA VAL A 40 1.34 1.74 -2.85
C VAL A 40 1.42 1.58 -4.38
N THR A 41 0.30 1.32 -5.06
CA THR A 41 0.29 1.26 -6.53
C THR A 41 0.58 2.62 -7.16
N LEU A 42 0.03 3.71 -6.61
CA LEU A 42 0.32 5.07 -7.07
C LEU A 42 1.80 5.44 -6.86
N ALA A 43 2.35 5.13 -5.69
CA ALA A 43 3.76 5.38 -5.40
C ALA A 43 4.67 4.59 -6.34
N PHE A 44 4.34 3.32 -6.60
CA PHE A 44 5.07 2.49 -7.55
C PHE A 44 5.06 3.11 -8.96
N ILE A 45 3.90 3.50 -9.48
CA ILE A 45 3.81 4.14 -10.80
C ILE A 45 4.60 5.46 -10.81
N GLY A 46 4.46 6.28 -9.75
CA GLY A 46 5.14 7.56 -9.63
C GLY A 46 6.67 7.43 -9.61
N THR A 47 7.22 6.49 -8.85
CA THR A 47 8.65 6.20 -8.82
C THR A 47 9.16 5.77 -10.20
N ASN A 48 8.50 4.83 -10.86
CA ASN A 48 8.92 4.35 -12.17
C ASN A 48 8.86 5.45 -13.23
N LEU A 49 7.81 6.28 -13.21
CA LEU A 49 7.70 7.42 -14.12
C LEU A 49 8.83 8.42 -13.88
N MET A 50 9.17 8.71 -12.61
CA MET A 50 10.27 9.62 -12.32
C MET A 50 11.64 9.07 -12.72
N GLU A 51 11.86 7.77 -12.58
CA GLU A 51 13.08 7.11 -13.05
C GLU A 51 13.26 7.19 -14.56
N ILE A 52 12.18 7.29 -15.33
CA ILE A 52 12.23 7.47 -16.79
C ILE A 52 12.44 8.95 -17.16
N VAL A 53 11.77 9.87 -16.45
CA VAL A 53 11.85 11.32 -16.75
C VAL A 53 13.20 11.91 -16.34
N SER A 54 13.71 11.49 -15.18
CA SER A 54 15.01 11.90 -14.64
C SER A 54 15.82 10.66 -14.24
N PRO A 55 16.45 9.98 -15.22
CA PRO A 55 17.23 8.78 -14.93
C PRO A 55 18.47 9.13 -14.09
N HIS A 56 18.55 8.57 -12.88
CA HIS A 56 19.72 8.73 -12.00
C HIS A 56 20.82 7.68 -12.33
N GLY A 57 20.67 6.96 -13.45
CA GLY A 57 21.54 5.85 -13.85
C GLY A 57 21.30 4.54 -13.08
N ARG A 58 20.25 4.49 -12.25
CA ARG A 58 19.85 3.32 -11.45
C ARG A 58 18.33 3.17 -11.45
N GLY A 59 17.87 1.95 -11.27
CA GLY A 59 16.44 1.62 -11.25
C GLY A 59 15.94 0.99 -12.55
N LEU A 60 14.76 0.37 -12.47
CA LEU A 60 14.15 -0.31 -13.61
C LEU A 60 13.61 0.70 -14.63
N GLY A 61 13.13 1.86 -14.20
CA GLY A 61 12.71 2.92 -15.13
C GLY A 61 13.89 3.51 -15.92
N ALA A 62 15.05 3.68 -15.28
CA ALA A 62 16.27 4.13 -15.95
C ALA A 62 16.81 3.07 -16.94
N LEU A 63 16.69 1.78 -16.61
CA LEU A 63 17.02 0.68 -17.53
C LEU A 63 16.09 0.64 -18.74
N PHE A 64 14.79 0.89 -18.54
CA PHE A 64 13.84 1.02 -19.65
C PHE A 64 14.22 2.17 -20.59
N ASP A 65 14.54 3.35 -20.04
CA ASP A 65 14.94 4.50 -20.85
C ASP A 65 16.28 4.27 -21.59
N SER A 66 17.20 3.53 -20.96
CA SER A 66 18.45 3.11 -21.60
C SER A 66 18.20 2.16 -22.77
N GLY A 67 17.31 1.18 -22.61
CA GLY A 67 16.89 0.28 -23.69
C GLY A 67 16.21 1.04 -24.83
N LYS A 68 15.33 2.00 -24.49
CA LYS A 68 14.68 2.89 -25.46
C LYS A 68 15.69 3.69 -26.27
N THR A 69 16.70 4.28 -25.61
CA THR A 69 17.73 5.09 -26.26
C THR A 69 18.62 4.26 -27.19
N ASN A 70 18.93 3.02 -26.80
CA ASN A 70 19.73 2.10 -27.61
C ASN A 70 18.90 1.28 -28.63
N SER A 71 17.58 1.49 -28.70
CA SER A 71 16.65 0.67 -29.49
C SER A 71 16.73 -0.84 -29.19
N ASP A 72 17.06 -1.19 -27.95
CA ASP A 72 17.10 -2.57 -27.46
C ASP A 72 15.71 -2.98 -26.96
N TYR A 73 14.86 -3.38 -27.92
CA TYR A 73 13.51 -3.84 -27.61
C TYR A 73 13.47 -5.07 -26.69
N PRO A 74 14.34 -6.09 -26.84
CA PRO A 74 14.41 -7.21 -25.90
C PRO A 74 14.60 -6.75 -24.44
N LEU A 75 15.51 -5.81 -24.19
CA LEU A 75 15.72 -5.25 -22.85
C LEU A 75 14.47 -4.53 -22.33
N MET A 76 13.81 -3.72 -23.17
CA MET A 76 12.59 -3.01 -22.79
C MET A 76 11.49 -3.98 -22.34
N PHE A 77 11.26 -5.08 -23.08
CA PHE A 77 10.27 -6.09 -22.71
C PHE A 77 10.64 -6.83 -21.43
N ALA A 78 11.93 -7.17 -21.24
CA ALA A 78 12.39 -7.79 -20.00
C ALA A 78 12.12 -6.90 -18.78
N VAL A 79 12.37 -5.59 -18.90
CA VAL A 79 12.08 -4.61 -17.86
C VAL A 79 10.58 -4.46 -17.60
N LEU A 80 9.75 -4.40 -18.64
CA LEU A 80 8.29 -4.33 -18.48
C LEU A 80 7.72 -5.54 -17.73
N ILE A 81 8.20 -6.75 -18.04
CA ILE A 81 7.81 -7.97 -17.32
C ILE A 81 8.29 -7.90 -15.86
N ALA A 82 9.52 -7.47 -15.61
CA ALA A 82 10.05 -7.30 -14.25
C ALA A 82 9.22 -6.29 -13.43
N LEU A 83 8.83 -5.16 -14.04
CA LEU A 83 7.97 -4.16 -13.42
C LEU A 83 6.57 -4.70 -13.10
N ALA A 84 5.98 -5.49 -14.01
CA ALA A 84 4.69 -6.12 -13.78
C ALA A 84 4.74 -7.09 -12.58
N ILE A 85 5.77 -7.95 -12.54
CA ILE A 85 5.99 -8.88 -11.42
C ILE A 85 6.19 -8.11 -10.12
N LEU A 86 7.01 -7.05 -10.13
CA LEU A 86 7.29 -6.25 -8.95
C LEU A 86 6.04 -5.52 -8.43
N GLY A 87 5.22 -4.94 -9.32
CA GLY A 87 3.97 -4.29 -8.96
C GLY A 87 2.97 -5.27 -8.32
N ILE A 88 2.83 -6.46 -8.90
CA ILE A 88 1.99 -7.54 -8.35
C ILE A 88 2.52 -7.97 -6.97
N ALA A 89 3.83 -8.20 -6.85
CA ALA A 89 4.45 -8.57 -5.59
C ALA A 89 4.22 -7.52 -4.51
N LEU A 90 4.38 -6.23 -4.84
CA LEU A 90 4.17 -5.10 -3.92
C LEU A 90 2.72 -5.07 -3.40
N TYR A 91 1.74 -5.28 -4.30
CA TYR A 91 0.33 -5.38 -3.90
C TYR A 91 0.09 -6.55 -2.95
N TYR A 92 0.61 -7.74 -3.28
CA TYR A 92 0.45 -8.92 -2.41
C TYR A 92 1.14 -8.77 -1.06
N VAL A 93 2.25 -8.05 -0.97
CA VAL A 93 2.88 -7.70 0.32
C VAL A 93 1.90 -6.90 1.18
N VAL A 94 1.20 -5.91 0.60
CA VAL A 94 0.19 -5.14 1.35
C VAL A 94 -0.99 -6.02 1.77
N VAL A 95 -1.46 -6.91 0.89
CA VAL A 95 -2.53 -7.88 1.23
C VAL A 95 -2.09 -8.80 2.37
N LEU A 96 -0.85 -9.29 2.36
CA LEU A 96 -0.34 -10.15 3.42
C LEU A 96 -0.25 -9.39 4.75
N LEU A 97 0.20 -8.14 4.72
CA LEU A 97 0.22 -7.28 5.91
C LEU A 97 -1.19 -7.04 6.44
N GLU A 98 -2.15 -6.73 5.58
CA GLU A 98 -3.55 -6.60 5.97
C GLU A 98 -4.07 -7.89 6.63
N ARG A 99 -3.79 -9.06 6.04
CA ARG A 99 -4.23 -10.32 6.61
C ARG A 99 -3.62 -10.60 7.99
N ILE A 100 -2.35 -10.23 8.21
CA ILE A 100 -1.69 -10.39 9.52
C ILE A 100 -2.28 -9.41 10.54
N PHE A 101 -2.42 -8.13 10.16
CA PHE A 101 -2.79 -7.04 11.05
C PHE A 101 -4.29 -6.77 11.15
N ALA A 102 -5.14 -7.39 10.32
CA ALA A 102 -6.58 -7.17 10.28
C ALA A 102 -7.37 -8.48 10.09
N SER A 103 -6.76 -9.65 10.36
CA SER A 103 -7.43 -10.98 10.26
C SER A 103 -8.76 -11.09 11.01
N TRP A 104 -9.00 -10.27 12.04
CA TRP A 104 -10.28 -10.27 12.77
C TRP A 104 -11.41 -9.60 12.00
N ALA A 105 -11.10 -8.68 11.08
CA ALA A 105 -12.10 -7.95 10.30
C ALA A 105 -12.62 -8.78 9.12
N GLU A 106 -11.78 -9.67 8.56
CA GLU A 106 -12.21 -10.63 7.54
C GLU A 106 -13.36 -11.54 8.04
N ARG A 107 -13.44 -11.80 9.35
CA ARG A 107 -14.52 -12.64 9.95
C ARG A 107 -15.90 -11.99 9.98
N GLN A 108 -16.03 -10.68 9.75
CA GLN A 108 -17.34 -9.99 9.78
C GLN A 108 -18.01 -9.89 8.41
N ALA A 109 -17.35 -10.31 7.34
CA ALA A 109 -17.85 -10.20 5.97
C ALA A 109 -18.39 -11.53 5.39
N GLU A 110 -18.49 -12.59 6.19
CA GLU A 110 -19.18 -13.85 5.84
C GLU A 110 -20.55 -13.98 6.50
#